data_AF-A0AAW2X2F6-F1
#
_entry.id   AF-A0AAW2X2F6-F1
#
_cell.length_a   1.000
_cell.length_b   1.000
_cell.length_c   1.000
_cell.angle_alpha   90.00
_cell.angle_beta   90.00
_cell.angle_gamma   90.00
#
_symmetry.space_group_name_H-M   'P 1'
#
loop_
_entity.id
_entity.type
_entity.pdbx_description
1 polymer ?
#
loop_
_entity_poly.entity_id
_entity_poly.type
_entity_poly.pdbx_seq_one_letter_code
_entity_poly.pdbx_strand_id
1 'polypeptide(L)'
;MEKHTTHTPDFLGISSGAWPALGGSTGAGEGVVIGLVDTGINPFHPSFATQTPTRRPVFTEGSKFKGTCATGERFPASACNGKIVGAQYFARAAVATGEFNASRDYASPFDADGHGRQVTHPF
;
A
#
# COMPACT_ATOMS: atom_id res chain seq x y z
N MET A 1 -1.35 21.97 3.19
CA MET A 1 -0.06 21.62 3.83
C MET A 1 0.29 20.23 3.36
N GLU A 2 1.28 20.11 2.50
CA GLU A 2 1.76 18.83 1.97
C GLU A 2 2.64 18.17 3.04
N LYS A 3 2.38 16.89 3.37
CA LYS A 3 3.13 16.16 4.39
C LYS A 3 4.22 15.34 3.71
N HIS A 4 5.48 15.66 3.99
CA HIS A 4 6.64 14.93 3.47
C HIS A 4 7.23 14.01 4.55
N THR A 5 7.66 12.82 4.16
CA THR A 5 8.40 11.87 5.03
C THR A 5 9.91 11.95 4.84
N THR A 6 10.41 12.93 4.08
CA THR A 6 11.82 13.03 3.66
C THR A 6 12.82 13.19 4.80
N HIS A 7 12.40 13.60 6.00
CA HIS A 7 13.28 13.80 7.16
C HIS A 7 12.86 13.00 8.40
N THR A 8 11.65 12.45 8.43
CA THR A 8 11.12 11.73 9.59
C THR A 8 12.00 10.55 10.02
N PRO A 9 12.61 9.74 9.12
CA PRO A 9 13.51 8.66 9.52
C PRO A 9 14.74 9.14 10.29
N ASP A 10 15.34 10.27 9.88
CA ASP A 10 16.50 10.83 10.56
C ASP A 10 16.11 11.42 11.91
N PHE A 11 15.00 12.17 11.95
CA PHE A 11 14.47 12.73 13.18
C PHE A 11 14.18 11.65 14.24
N LEU A 12 13.68 10.49 13.81
CA LEU A 12 13.41 9.34 14.67
C LEU A 12 14.65 8.46 14.93
N GLY A 13 15.81 8.79 14.36
CA GLY A 13 17.04 8.00 14.50
C GLY A 13 17.00 6.62 13.82
N ILE A 14 16.07 6.40 12.88
CA ILE A 14 15.89 5.13 12.18
C ILE A 14 17.04 4.90 11.20
N SER A 15 17.50 5.95 10.52
CA SER A 15 18.55 5.89 9.49
C SER A 15 19.91 5.47 10.04
N SER A 16 20.23 5.89 11.26
CA SER A 16 21.44 5.49 12.00
C SER A 16 21.22 4.31 12.94
N GLY A 17 19.96 3.91 13.17
CA GLY A 17 19.57 2.85 14.09
C GLY A 17 19.12 1.57 13.39
N ALA A 18 17.80 1.38 13.27
CA ALA A 18 17.22 0.12 12.86
C ALA A 18 17.52 -0.28 11.41
N TRP A 19 17.59 0.68 10.47
CA TRP A 19 17.81 0.37 9.06
C TRP A 19 19.15 -0.33 8.77
N PRO A 20 20.31 0.16 9.26
CA PRO A 20 21.58 -0.55 9.10
C PRO A 20 21.56 -2.02 9.53
N ALA A 21 20.83 -2.35 10.60
CA ALA A 21 20.72 -3.72 11.11
C ALA A 21 19.75 -4.62 10.32
N LEU A 22 18.82 -4.02 9.56
CA LEU A 22 17.72 -4.71 8.89
C LEU A 22 17.85 -4.74 7.36
N GLY A 23 19.05 -4.51 6.82
CA GLY A 23 19.31 -4.53 5.37
C GLY A 23 19.27 -3.16 4.69
N GLY A 24 19.44 -2.09 5.46
CA GLY A 24 19.47 -0.71 4.97
C GLY A 24 18.07 -0.15 4.66
N SER A 25 18.02 1.10 4.22
CA SER A 25 16.75 1.79 3.90
C SER A 25 15.92 1.12 2.81
N THR A 26 16.55 0.32 1.94
CA THR A 26 15.89 -0.41 0.84
C THR A 26 15.49 -1.84 1.21
N GLY A 27 16.15 -2.46 2.19
CA GLY A 27 15.90 -3.83 2.61
C GLY A 27 15.10 -3.95 3.92
N ALA A 28 15.07 -2.90 4.73
CA ALA A 28 14.36 -2.91 6.00
C ALA A 28 12.85 -3.11 5.79
N GLY A 29 12.31 -4.18 6.38
CA GLY A 29 10.91 -4.57 6.25
C GLY A 29 10.62 -5.57 5.12
N GLU A 30 11.63 -5.96 4.32
CA GLU A 30 11.48 -7.04 3.34
C GLU A 30 11.04 -8.34 4.04
N GLY A 31 10.03 -9.02 3.48
CA GLY A 31 9.49 -10.25 4.07
C GLY A 31 8.48 -10.04 5.21
N VAL A 32 8.16 -8.79 5.56
CA VAL A 32 7.04 -8.42 6.44
C VAL A 32 5.88 -7.85 5.61
N VAL A 33 4.65 -8.30 5.88
CA VAL A 33 3.42 -7.70 5.31
C VAL A 33 2.77 -6.82 6.35
N ILE A 34 2.51 -5.56 6.01
CA ILE A 34 1.78 -4.62 6.83
C ILE A 34 0.39 -4.44 6.21
N GLY A 35 -0.65 -4.71 6.99
CA GLY A 35 -2.04 -4.46 6.59
C GLY A 35 -2.48 -3.07 7.02
N LEU A 36 -3.09 -2.33 6.11
CA LEU A 36 -3.67 -1.01 6.38
C LEU A 36 -5.17 -1.06 6.09
N VAL A 37 -5.97 -0.58 7.05
CA VAL A 37 -7.41 -0.39 6.90
C VAL A 37 -7.64 1.11 6.78
N ASP A 38 -7.95 1.58 5.57
CA ASP A 38 -8.03 2.99 5.21
C ASP A 38 -9.08 3.19 4.09
N THR A 39 -9.20 4.39 3.54
CA THR A 39 -10.07 4.74 2.40
C THR A 39 -9.64 4.09 1.08
N GLY A 40 -8.48 3.42 1.07
CA GLY A 40 -7.95 2.68 -0.07
C GLY A 40 -6.46 2.96 -0.28
N ILE A 41 -5.99 2.77 -1.50
CA ILE A 41 -4.62 3.09 -1.91
C ILE A 41 -4.58 3.60 -3.35
N ASN A 42 -3.62 4.47 -3.69
CA ASN A 42 -3.32 4.79 -5.08
C ASN A 42 -2.15 3.93 -5.57
N PRO A 43 -2.40 2.87 -6.36
CA PRO A 43 -1.36 1.94 -6.78
C PRO A 43 -0.35 2.55 -7.76
N PHE A 44 -0.65 3.72 -8.33
CA PHE A 44 0.21 4.41 -9.30
C PHE A 44 1.19 5.39 -8.64
N HIS A 45 1.16 5.54 -7.32
CA HIS A 45 2.10 6.43 -6.63
C HIS A 45 3.53 5.85 -6.65
N PRO A 46 4.59 6.65 -6.92
CA PRO A 46 5.98 6.18 -7.00
C PRO A 46 6.47 5.41 -5.76
N SER A 47 5.95 5.72 -4.56
CA SER A 47 6.27 4.98 -3.33
C SER A 47 5.85 3.49 -3.38
N PHE A 48 4.89 3.13 -4.24
CA PHE A 48 4.48 1.74 -4.47
C PHE A 48 5.09 1.13 -5.73
N ALA A 49 6.01 1.82 -6.39
CA ALA A 49 6.73 1.23 -7.50
C ALA A 49 7.53 0.02 -7.00
N THR A 50 7.47 -1.08 -7.76
CA THR A 50 8.26 -2.28 -7.47
C THR A 50 9.74 -1.95 -7.67
N GLN A 51 10.51 -1.95 -6.57
CA GLN A 51 11.93 -1.58 -6.61
C GLN A 51 12.83 -2.64 -7.25
N THR A 52 12.33 -3.87 -7.46
CA THR A 52 13.11 -4.97 -8.05
C THR A 52 12.26 -5.83 -9.00
N PRO A 53 12.31 -5.59 -10.33
CA PRO A 53 11.67 -6.47 -11.32
C PRO A 53 12.23 -7.91 -11.30
N THR A 54 13.44 -8.08 -10.77
CA THR A 54 14.21 -9.34 -10.76
C THR A 54 14.06 -10.14 -9.48
N ARG A 55 13.57 -9.53 -8.38
CA ARG A 55 13.30 -10.25 -7.13
C ARG A 55 11.85 -10.71 -7.20
N ARG A 56 11.64 -12.04 -7.27
CA ARG A 56 10.28 -12.60 -7.12
C ARG A 56 9.66 -11.96 -5.87
N PRO A 57 8.40 -11.48 -5.92
CA PRO A 57 7.78 -10.93 -4.73
C PRO A 57 7.93 -11.98 -3.62
N VAL A 58 8.47 -11.58 -2.47
CA VAL A 58 8.79 -12.50 -1.36
C VAL A 58 7.55 -13.31 -0.94
N PHE A 59 6.36 -12.81 -1.29
CA PHE A 59 5.08 -13.42 -1.00
C PHE A 59 4.44 -14.23 -2.15
N THR A 60 5.14 -14.41 -3.27
CA THR A 60 4.71 -15.36 -4.33
C THR A 60 4.92 -16.82 -3.90
N GLU A 61 4.22 -17.74 -4.58
CA GLU A 61 4.11 -19.19 -4.32
C GLU A 61 5.06 -19.77 -3.25
N GLY A 62 4.47 -20.21 -2.13
CA GLY A 62 5.20 -20.80 -0.99
C GLY A 62 5.18 -19.94 0.27
N SER A 63 4.75 -18.67 0.18
CA SER A 63 4.57 -17.81 1.35
C SER A 63 3.31 -18.16 2.17
N LYS A 64 3.34 -17.81 3.47
CA LYS A 64 2.17 -17.90 4.38
C LYS A 64 1.09 -16.86 4.06
N PHE A 65 1.41 -15.83 3.27
CA PHE A 65 0.46 -14.78 2.93
C PHE A 65 -0.57 -15.32 1.92
N LYS A 66 -1.86 -15.17 2.25
CA LYS A 66 -3.00 -15.66 1.43
C LYS A 66 -3.95 -14.53 1.01
N GLY A 67 -3.50 -13.28 1.12
CA GLY A 67 -4.30 -12.15 0.69
C GLY A 67 -4.54 -12.18 -0.82
N THR A 68 -5.67 -11.63 -1.23
CA THR A 68 -6.05 -11.51 -2.65
C THR A 68 -5.93 -10.07 -3.11
N CYS A 69 -5.88 -9.89 -4.42
CA CYS A 69 -5.95 -8.57 -5.05
C CYS A 69 -7.31 -8.42 -5.74
N ALA A 70 -8.26 -7.75 -5.08
CA ALA A 70 -9.50 -7.36 -5.72
C ALA A 70 -9.21 -6.35 -6.83
N THR A 71 -9.86 -6.55 -7.97
CA THR A 71 -9.88 -5.59 -9.06
C THR A 71 -11.15 -4.76 -9.02
N GLY A 72 -11.13 -3.62 -9.70
CA GLY A 72 -12.31 -2.77 -9.84
C GLY A 72 -11.96 -1.50 -10.59
N GLU A 73 -12.85 -0.53 -10.52
CA GLU A 73 -12.66 0.77 -11.14
C GLU A 73 -11.35 1.42 -10.68
N ARG A 74 -10.50 1.82 -11.63
CA ARG A 74 -9.16 2.40 -11.41
C ARG A 74 -8.19 1.53 -10.60
N PHE A 75 -8.50 0.25 -10.41
CA PHE A 75 -7.66 -0.73 -9.72
C PHE A 75 -7.49 -1.99 -10.58
N PRO A 76 -6.60 -1.98 -11.58
CA PRO A 76 -6.36 -3.13 -12.45
C PRO A 76 -5.65 -4.27 -11.69
N ALA A 77 -5.66 -5.49 -12.25
CA ALA A 77 -4.93 -6.62 -11.65
C ALA A 77 -3.43 -6.34 -11.46
N SER A 78 -2.84 -5.50 -12.32
CA SER A 78 -1.45 -5.06 -12.22
C SER A 78 -1.17 -4.08 -11.07
N ALA A 79 -2.20 -3.59 -10.37
CA ALA A 79 -2.04 -2.73 -9.20
C ALA A 79 -1.34 -3.45 -8.03
N CYS A 80 -1.56 -4.75 -7.89
CA CYS A 80 -0.72 -5.58 -7.02
C CYS A 80 0.53 -6.00 -7.80
N ASN A 81 1.64 -5.33 -7.51
CA ASN A 81 2.86 -5.38 -8.30
C ASN A 81 4.06 -5.97 -7.55
N GLY A 82 3.84 -6.52 -6.35
CA GLY A 82 4.90 -7.06 -5.49
C GLY A 82 5.31 -6.11 -4.36
N LYS A 83 5.07 -4.79 -4.49
CA LYS A 83 5.07 -3.87 -3.34
C LYS A 83 3.70 -3.84 -2.68
N ILE A 84 2.64 -3.71 -3.48
CA ILE A 84 1.27 -4.02 -3.06
C ILE A 84 1.05 -5.51 -3.32
N VAL A 85 0.84 -6.27 -2.25
CA VAL A 85 0.74 -7.75 -2.31
C VAL A 85 -0.68 -8.25 -2.11
N GLY A 86 -1.59 -7.40 -1.61
CA GLY A 86 -3.01 -7.68 -1.50
C GLY A 86 -3.79 -6.38 -1.35
N ALA A 87 -5.02 -6.37 -1.84
CA ALA A 87 -5.91 -5.22 -1.80
C ALA A 87 -7.35 -5.71 -1.78
N GLN A 88 -8.16 -5.19 -0.85
CA GLN A 88 -9.57 -5.52 -0.67
C GLN A 88 -10.34 -4.25 -0.37
N TYR A 89 -11.64 -4.24 -0.65
CA TYR A 89 -12.54 -3.15 -0.32
C TYR A 89 -13.86 -3.71 0.24
N PHE A 90 -14.51 -2.95 1.10
CA PHE A 90 -15.70 -3.39 1.84
C PHE A 90 -16.82 -2.34 1.79
N ALA A 91 -17.27 -2.00 0.58
CA ALA A 91 -18.29 -0.95 0.37
C ALA A 91 -19.75 -1.44 0.45
N ARG A 92 -20.00 -2.75 0.56
CA ARG A 92 -21.34 -3.34 0.42
C ARG A 92 -22.38 -2.74 1.38
N ALA A 93 -22.01 -2.50 2.64
CA ALA A 93 -22.92 -1.94 3.63
C ALA A 93 -23.28 -0.47 3.32
N ALA A 94 -22.31 0.34 2.91
CA ALA A 94 -22.53 1.74 2.52
C ALA A 94 -23.40 1.83 1.25
N VAL A 95 -23.22 0.91 0.29
CA VAL A 95 -24.07 0.84 -0.91
C VAL A 95 -25.51 0.47 -0.52
N ALA A 96 -25.70 -0.51 0.36
CA ALA A 96 -27.03 -0.97 0.76
C ALA A 96 -27.82 0.08 1.58
N THR A 97 -27.13 0.93 2.32
CA THR A 97 -27.72 1.99 3.15
C THR A 97 -27.87 3.32 2.43
N GLY A 98 -27.32 3.45 1.21
CA GLY A 98 -27.31 4.70 0.44
C GLY A 98 -26.25 5.72 0.89
N GLU A 99 -25.34 5.33 1.77
CA GLU A 99 -24.23 6.17 2.25
C GLU A 99 -23.05 6.22 1.27
N PHE A 100 -22.98 5.27 0.31
CA PHE A 100 -21.92 5.23 -0.69
C PHE A 100 -22.05 6.36 -1.71
N ASN A 101 -21.06 7.26 -1.75
CA ASN A 101 -21.06 8.39 -2.66
C ASN A 101 -20.34 8.04 -3.97
N ALA A 102 -21.05 7.47 -4.94
CA ALA A 102 -20.47 7.06 -6.23
C ALA A 102 -19.88 8.22 -7.08
N SER A 103 -20.09 9.49 -6.69
CA SER A 103 -19.42 10.63 -7.33
C SER A 103 -18.01 10.89 -6.77
N ARG A 104 -17.67 10.30 -5.62
CA ARG A 104 -16.38 10.47 -4.94
C ARG A 104 -15.68 9.14 -4.71
N ASP A 105 -16.41 8.11 -4.34
CA ASP A 105 -15.90 6.80 -3.98
C ASP A 105 -15.94 5.83 -5.15
N TYR A 106 -15.03 4.87 -5.13
CA TYR A 106 -15.00 3.77 -6.08
C TYR A 106 -15.31 2.46 -5.36
N ALA A 107 -16.11 1.59 -5.99
CA ALA A 107 -16.32 0.23 -5.52
C ALA A 107 -15.11 -0.65 -5.89
N SER A 108 -13.93 -0.24 -5.42
CA SER A 108 -12.64 -0.87 -5.64
C SER A 108 -11.69 -0.49 -4.49
N PRO A 109 -10.49 -1.09 -4.39
CA PRO A 109 -9.50 -0.68 -3.40
C PRO A 109 -8.85 0.69 -3.67
N PHE A 110 -9.24 1.40 -4.74
CA PHE A 110 -8.62 2.66 -5.15
C PHE A 110 -9.03 3.82 -4.22
N ASP A 111 -8.05 4.57 -3.73
CA ASP A 111 -8.29 5.77 -2.94
C ASP A 111 -8.45 7.03 -3.80
N ALA A 112 -9.68 7.55 -3.79
CA ALA A 112 -10.07 8.80 -4.43
C ALA A 112 -9.81 10.03 -3.55
N ASP A 113 -9.88 9.87 -2.23
CA ASP A 113 -9.91 10.95 -1.24
C ASP A 113 -8.49 11.40 -0.86
N GLY A 114 -7.51 10.50 -0.99
CA GLY A 114 -6.08 10.76 -0.79
C GLY A 114 -5.60 10.52 0.64
N HIS A 115 -6.51 10.22 1.58
CA HIS A 115 -6.17 9.91 2.96
C HIS A 115 -5.37 8.61 3.05
N GLY A 116 -5.86 7.57 2.36
CA GLY A 116 -5.15 6.31 2.17
C GLY A 116 -3.79 6.48 1.53
N ARG A 117 -3.64 7.37 0.52
CA ARG A 117 -2.32 7.69 -0.07
C ARG A 117 -1.34 8.23 0.98
N GLN A 118 -1.81 9.11 1.85
CA GLN A 118 -0.97 9.78 2.83
C GLN A 118 -0.46 8.82 3.92
N VAL A 119 -1.31 7.89 4.37
CA VAL A 119 -0.97 6.89 5.38
C VAL A 119 -0.14 5.76 4.79
N THR A 120 -0.36 5.43 3.52
CA THR A 120 0.31 4.31 2.88
C THR A 120 1.67 4.66 2.27
N HIS A 121 2.15 5.91 2.22
CA HIS A 121 3.49 6.24 1.70
C HIS A 121 4.61 5.52 2.47
N PRO A 122 5.26 4.50 1.89
CA PRO A 122 6.52 4.00 2.43
C PRO A 122 7.65 5.03 2.21
N PHE A 123 8.65 4.95 3.08
CA PHE A 123 9.93 5.64 2.97
C PHE A 123 10.70 5.23 1.71
#